data_AF-A0A6N2KTZ0-F1
#
_entry.id   AF-A0A6N2KTZ0-F1
#
_cell.length_a   1.000
_cell.length_b   1.000
_cell.length_c   1.000
_cell.angle_alpha   90.00
_cell.angle_beta   90.00
_cell.angle_gamma   90.00
#
_symmetry.space_group_name_H-M   'P 1'
#
loop_
_entity.id
_entity.type
_entity.pdbx_description
1 polymer ?
#
loop_
_entity_poly.entity_id
_entity_poly.type
_entity_poly.pdbx_seq_one_letter_code
_entity_poly.pdbx_strand_id
1 'polypeptide(L)'
;FISIADECYDENRRSSDFIKEYIFPGVCLPSLSRITSAMNVASRLSVEHVENLGSHYYFTLRCWRKNLLENKSKILSLGFDEKFIRTWEYFFYYSAAGFKTYTARDYQVDGIVK
;
A
#
# COMPACT_ATOMS: atom_id res chain seq x y z
N PHE A 1 -0.76 -8.29 1.50
CA PHE A 1 -0.92 -7.56 0.23
C PHE A 1 -1.75 -6.33 0.51
N ILE A 2 -1.31 -5.18 -0.01
CA ILE A 2 -2.05 -3.93 0.17
C ILE A 2 -3.32 -3.98 -0.67
N SER A 3 -4.45 -3.69 -0.03
CA SER A 3 -5.75 -3.69 -0.67
C SER A 3 -6.44 -2.35 -0.52
N ILE A 4 -7.37 -2.08 -1.44
CA ILE A 4 -8.39 -1.07 -1.28
C ILE A 4 -9.73 -1.72 -0.89
N ALA A 5 -10.71 -0.91 -0.48
CA ALA A 5 -12.08 -1.37 -0.26
C ALA A 5 -12.72 -1.87 -1.57
N ASP A 6 -13.58 -2.89 -1.46
CA ASP A 6 -14.20 -3.53 -2.62
C ASP A 6 -14.99 -2.55 -3.49
N GLU A 7 -15.67 -1.59 -2.86
CA GLU A 7 -16.46 -0.57 -3.55
C GLU A 7 -15.59 0.40 -4.36
N CYS A 8 -14.34 0.62 -3.93
CA CYS A 8 -13.40 1.53 -4.57
C CYS A 8 -12.55 0.86 -5.66
N TYR A 9 -12.60 -0.47 -5.82
CA TYR A 9 -11.71 -1.20 -6.72
C TYR A 9 -11.85 -0.76 -8.18
N ASP A 10 -13.08 -0.69 -8.70
CA ASP A 10 -13.32 -0.38 -10.11
C ASP A 10 -12.98 1.07 -10.47
N GLU A 11 -13.14 2.00 -9.53
CA GLU A 11 -12.68 3.37 -9.70
C GLU A 11 -11.16 3.43 -9.63
N ASN A 12 -10.56 2.88 -8.56
CA ASN A 12 -9.11 2.91 -8.36
C ASN A 12 -8.36 2.31 -9.54
N ARG A 13 -8.82 1.21 -10.14
CA ARG A 13 -8.12 0.59 -11.28
C ARG A 13 -8.19 1.43 -12.56
N ARG A 14 -9.14 2.36 -12.69
CA ARG A 14 -9.37 3.19 -13.89
C ARG A 14 -8.85 4.61 -13.75
N SER A 15 -8.73 5.11 -12.53
CA SER A 15 -8.23 6.47 -12.27
C SER A 15 -6.71 6.50 -12.07
N SER A 16 -6.15 7.68 -12.31
CA SER A 16 -4.79 8.05 -11.92
C SER A 16 -4.86 8.82 -10.60
N ASP A 17 -3.94 8.54 -9.69
CA ASP A 17 -3.81 9.25 -8.42
C ASP A 17 -2.33 9.59 -8.16
N PHE A 18 -2.08 10.32 -7.08
CA PHE A 18 -0.72 10.69 -6.69
C PHE A 18 0.23 9.49 -6.61
N ILE A 19 -0.23 8.34 -6.11
CA ILE A 19 0.62 7.15 -5.97
C ILE A 19 1.03 6.64 -7.35
N LYS A 20 0.08 6.51 -8.28
CA LYS A 20 0.36 6.05 -9.65
C LYS A 20 1.21 7.03 -10.44
N GLU A 21 1.06 8.33 -10.22
CA GLU A 21 1.79 9.34 -10.98
C GLU A 21 3.23 9.51 -10.49
N TYR A 22 3.45 9.46 -9.19
CA TYR A 22 4.72 9.91 -8.60
C TYR A 22 5.52 8.83 -7.88
N ILE A 23 4.89 7.73 -7.46
CA ILE A 23 5.53 6.73 -6.58
C ILE A 23 5.64 5.37 -7.27
N PHE A 24 4.52 4.80 -7.70
CA PHE A 24 4.44 3.47 -8.30
C PHE A 24 3.63 3.49 -9.62
N PRO A 25 4.26 3.91 -10.74
CA PRO A 25 3.61 3.90 -12.05
C PRO A 25 3.05 2.52 -12.42
N GLY A 26 1.77 2.49 -12.80
CA GLY A 26 1.07 1.27 -13.19
C GLY A 26 0.58 0.39 -12.03
N VAL A 27 0.72 0.82 -10.77
CA VAL A 27 0.18 0.06 -9.64
C VAL A 27 -1.34 -0.08 -9.75
N CYS A 28 -1.84 -1.27 -9.43
CA CYS A 28 -3.27 -1.54 -9.32
C CYS A 28 -3.48 -2.27 -7.99
N LEU A 29 -4.16 -1.62 -7.04
CA LEU A 29 -4.45 -2.24 -5.75
C LEU A 29 -5.70 -3.11 -5.89
N PRO A 30 -5.61 -4.41 -5.62
CA PRO A 30 -6.78 -5.27 -5.64
C PRO A 30 -7.65 -5.04 -4.40
N SER A 31 -8.88 -5.52 -4.45
CA SER A 31 -9.67 -5.73 -3.24
C SER A 31 -9.50 -7.16 -2.71
N LEU A 32 -9.90 -7.39 -1.45
CA LEU A 32 -9.82 -8.71 -0.83
C LEU A 32 -10.66 -9.73 -1.62
N SER A 33 -11.90 -9.39 -1.99
CA SER A 33 -12.77 -10.32 -2.73
C SER A 33 -12.20 -10.68 -4.10
N ARG A 34 -11.53 -9.75 -4.79
CA ARG A 34 -10.90 -10.00 -6.09
C ARG A 34 -9.77 -11.02 -5.97
N ILE A 35 -8.92 -10.87 -4.97
CA ILE A 35 -7.82 -11.83 -4.73
C ILE A 35 -8.37 -13.19 -4.32
N THR A 36 -9.26 -13.27 -3.34
CA THR A 36 -9.76 -14.57 -2.85
C THR A 36 -10.58 -15.31 -3.90
N SER A 37 -11.38 -14.59 -4.71
CA SER A 37 -12.10 -15.18 -5.84
C SER A 37 -11.13 -15.69 -6.91
N ALA A 38 -10.12 -14.91 -7.28
CA ALA A 38 -9.12 -15.34 -8.26
C ALA A 38 -8.33 -16.55 -7.76
N MET A 39 -7.94 -16.60 -6.48
CA MET A 39 -7.27 -17.75 -5.87
C MET A 39 -8.12 -19.02 -5.98
N ASN A 40 -9.42 -18.93 -5.65
CA ASN A 40 -10.34 -20.06 -5.72
C ASN A 40 -10.51 -20.58 -7.15
N VAL A 41 -10.63 -19.67 -8.13
CA VAL A 41 -10.85 -20.05 -9.54
C VAL A 41 -9.57 -20.57 -10.20
N ALA A 42 -8.42 -19.96 -9.90
CA ALA A 42 -7.16 -20.23 -10.61
C ALA A 42 -6.30 -21.32 -9.94
N SER A 43 -6.69 -21.82 -8.77
CA SER A 43 -5.87 -22.77 -8.02
C SER A 43 -6.71 -23.71 -7.15
N ARG A 44 -6.05 -24.69 -6.53
CA ARG A 44 -6.64 -25.56 -5.51
C ARG A 44 -6.51 -24.97 -4.09
N LEU A 45 -6.10 -23.71 -3.96
CA LEU A 45 -5.95 -23.05 -2.66
C LEU A 45 -7.33 -22.81 -2.04
N SER A 46 -7.47 -23.27 -0.80
CA SER A 46 -8.58 -22.92 0.07
C SER A 46 -8.08 -21.93 1.11
N VAL A 47 -8.73 -20.77 1.19
CA VAL A 47 -8.40 -19.76 2.21
C VAL A 47 -8.85 -20.29 3.57
N GLU A 48 -7.92 -20.31 4.53
CA GLU A 48 -8.16 -20.74 5.90
C GLU A 48 -8.15 -19.55 6.87
N HIS A 49 -7.24 -18.60 6.65
CA HIS A 49 -7.10 -17.44 7.51
C HIS A 49 -6.85 -16.17 6.70
N VAL A 50 -7.41 -15.06 7.17
CA VAL A 50 -7.18 -13.72 6.63
C VAL A 50 -6.97 -12.78 7.80
N GLU A 51 -5.81 -12.14 7.84
CA GLU A 51 -5.44 -11.16 8.85
C GLU A 51 -5.22 -9.79 8.22
N ASN A 52 -5.78 -8.73 8.81
CA ASN A 52 -5.50 -7.35 8.40
C ASN A 52 -4.44 -6.71 9.29
N LEU A 53 -3.24 -6.53 8.73
CA LEU A 53 -2.08 -5.92 9.36
C LEU A 53 -1.99 -4.40 9.12
N GLY A 54 -3.01 -3.77 8.52
CA GLY A 54 -2.97 -2.36 8.12
C GLY A 54 -2.66 -1.38 9.26
N SER A 55 -3.09 -1.68 10.49
CA SER A 55 -2.76 -0.89 11.68
C SER A 55 -1.26 -0.86 11.98
N HIS A 56 -0.57 -1.98 11.78
CA HIS A 56 0.89 -2.07 11.90
C HIS A 56 1.57 -1.27 10.79
N TYR A 57 1.05 -1.34 9.57
CA TYR A 57 1.61 -0.64 8.43
C TYR A 57 1.52 0.89 8.55
N TYR A 58 0.47 1.41 9.20
CA TYR A 58 0.40 2.82 9.60
C TYR A 58 1.62 3.23 10.46
N PHE A 59 1.98 2.45 11.48
CA PHE A 59 3.16 2.74 12.32
C PHE A 59 4.45 2.64 11.52
N THR A 60 4.58 1.63 10.69
CA THR A 60 5.73 1.44 9.78
C THR A 60 5.97 2.69 8.92
N LEU A 61 4.92 3.21 8.27
CA LEU A 61 5.02 4.40 7.42
C LEU A 61 5.43 5.66 8.22
N ARG A 62 4.99 5.78 9.47
CA ARG A 62 5.42 6.87 10.36
C ARG A 62 6.88 6.76 10.76
N CYS A 63 7.37 5.56 11.05
CA CYS A 63 8.78 5.30 11.33
C CYS A 63 9.64 5.62 10.10
N TRP A 64 9.22 5.18 8.91
CA TRP A 64 9.94 5.49 7.67
C TRP A 64 9.99 6.98 7.37
N ARG A 65 8.88 7.71 7.56
CA ARG A 65 8.89 9.18 7.44
C ARG A 65 9.87 9.82 8.41
N LYS A 66 9.84 9.42 9.69
CA LYS A 66 10.77 9.95 10.69
C LYS A 66 12.22 9.73 10.24
N ASN A 67 12.55 8.53 9.81
CA ASN A 67 13.89 8.18 9.34
C ASN A 67 14.31 8.97 8.08
N LEU A 68 13.37 9.21 7.14
CA LEU A 68 13.61 10.05 5.97
C LEU A 68 14.06 11.46 6.38
N LEU A 69 13.31 12.09 7.30
CA LEU A 69 13.59 13.45 7.74
C LEU A 69 14.87 13.56 8.57
N GLU A 70 15.14 12.59 9.45
CA GLU A 70 16.38 12.52 10.22
C GLU A 70 17.61 12.37 9.33
N ASN A 71 17.46 11.77 8.14
CA ASN A 71 18.55 11.58 7.18
C ASN A 71 18.47 12.55 5.98
N LYS A 72 17.66 13.62 6.08
CA LYS A 72 17.44 14.60 5.00
C LYS A 72 18.75 15.10 4.40
N SER A 73 19.71 15.55 5.22
CA SER A 73 20.99 16.08 4.74
C SER A 73 21.81 15.04 3.97
N LYS A 74 21.75 13.77 4.39
CA LYS A 74 22.43 12.68 3.66
C LYS A 74 21.77 12.44 2.31
N ILE A 75 20.44 12.44 2.26
CA ILE A 75 19.69 12.29 1.01
C ILE A 75 20.02 13.41 0.02
N LEU A 76 20.09 14.66 0.48
CA LEU A 76 20.52 15.79 -0.34
C LEU A 76 21.96 15.61 -0.86
N SER A 77 22.87 15.11 -0.02
CA SER A 77 24.27 14.85 -0.42
C SER A 77 24.41 13.74 -1.47
N LEU A 78 23.41 12.85 -1.61
CA LEU A 78 23.35 11.83 -2.65
C LEU A 78 22.87 12.39 -4.01
N GLY A 79 22.55 13.68 -4.09
CA GLY A 79 22.10 14.35 -5.32
C GLY A 79 20.58 14.40 -5.51
N PHE A 80 19.81 13.94 -4.53
CA PHE A 80 18.36 14.16 -4.53
C PHE A 80 18.03 15.59 -4.12
N ASP A 81 16.91 16.11 -4.61
CA ASP A 81 16.48 17.48 -4.34
C ASP A 81 15.39 17.56 -3.25
N GLU A 82 15.08 18.79 -2.83
CA GLU A 82 14.01 19.05 -1.87
C GLU A 82 12.64 18.59 -2.38
N LYS A 83 12.43 18.59 -3.71
CA LYS A 83 11.19 18.13 -4.32
C LYS A 83 11.00 16.64 -4.09
N PHE A 84 12.02 15.83 -4.31
CA PHE A 84 12.03 14.40 -4.04
C PHE A 84 11.66 14.12 -2.58
N ILE A 85 12.29 14.83 -1.64
CA ILE A 85 12.05 14.63 -0.20
C ILE A 85 10.60 14.97 0.15
N ARG A 86 10.07 16.08 -0.37
CA ARG A 86 8.65 16.46 -0.18
C ARG A 86 7.68 15.46 -0.79
N THR A 87 7.99 14.91 -1.96
CA THR A 87 7.17 13.87 -2.61
C THR A 87 7.09 12.62 -1.74
N TRP A 88 8.22 12.14 -1.22
CA TRP A 88 8.25 10.97 -0.34
C TRP A 88 7.62 11.23 1.03
N GLU A 89 7.83 12.42 1.60
CA GLU A 89 7.17 12.80 2.84
C GLU A 89 5.64 12.81 2.68
N TYR A 90 5.15 13.39 1.58
CA TYR A 90 3.72 13.38 1.27
C TYR A 90 3.20 11.95 1.06
N PHE A 91 3.93 11.11 0.33
CA PHE A 91 3.59 9.69 0.17
C PHE A 91 3.41 8.97 1.51
N PHE A 92 4.35 9.15 2.45
CA PHE A 92 4.26 8.51 3.76
C PHE A 92 3.05 9.00 4.55
N TYR A 93 2.77 10.30 4.56
CA TYR A 93 1.59 10.84 5.24
C TYR A 93 0.28 10.37 4.61
N TYR A 94 0.17 10.49 3.29
CA TYR A 94 -1.00 10.11 2.51
C TYR A 94 -1.33 8.63 2.73
N SER A 95 -0.32 7.76 2.59
CA SER A 95 -0.48 6.32 2.79
C SER A 95 -0.83 6.00 4.24
N ALA A 96 -0.13 6.61 5.22
CA ALA A 96 -0.42 6.39 6.63
C ALA A 96 -1.85 6.80 6.98
N ALA A 97 -2.34 7.92 6.44
CA ALA A 97 -3.74 8.32 6.59
C ALA A 97 -4.67 7.24 6.03
N GLY A 98 -4.39 6.71 4.83
CA GLY A 98 -5.20 5.67 4.21
C GLY A 98 -5.31 4.39 5.05
N PHE A 99 -4.21 3.93 5.64
CA PHE A 99 -4.24 2.79 6.57
C PHE A 99 -4.96 3.12 7.89
N LYS A 100 -4.79 4.33 8.41
CA LYS A 100 -5.45 4.77 9.65
C LYS A 100 -6.97 4.92 9.49
N THR A 101 -7.44 5.32 8.31
CA THR A 101 -8.87 5.48 8.00
C THR A 101 -9.49 4.27 7.33
N TYR A 102 -8.76 3.15 7.23
CA TYR A 102 -9.21 1.90 6.61
C TYR A 102 -9.61 2.02 5.13
N THR A 103 -9.19 3.08 4.44
CA THR A 103 -9.36 3.19 2.98
C THR A 103 -8.32 2.33 2.25
N ALA A 104 -7.15 2.11 2.87
CA ALA A 104 -6.19 1.08 2.53
C ALA A 104 -6.09 0.05 3.65
N ARG A 105 -5.81 -1.21 3.28
CA ARG A 105 -5.61 -2.33 4.21
C ARG A 105 -4.40 -3.14 3.77
N ASP A 106 -3.86 -3.98 4.65
CA ASP A 106 -2.79 -4.90 4.28
C ASP A 106 -3.15 -6.29 4.80
N TYR A 107 -3.42 -7.21 3.87
CA TYR A 107 -3.91 -8.55 4.21
C TYR A 107 -2.84 -9.61 4.10
N GLN A 108 -2.62 -10.37 5.17
CA GLN A 108 -2.02 -11.69 5.05
C GLN A 108 -3.14 -12.72 4.82
N VAL A 109 -2.95 -13.59 3.83
CA VAL A 109 -3.91 -14.65 3.51
C VAL A 109 -3.17 -15.98 3.55
N ASP A 110 -3.58 -16.82 4.50
CA ASP A 110 -3.06 -18.16 4.64
C ASP A 110 -4.10 -19.15 4.09
N GLY A 111 -3.60 -20.19 3.41
CA GLY A 111 -4.45 -21.20 2.82
C GLY A 111 -3.77 -22.54 2.70
N ILE A 112 -4.58 -23.57 2.51
CA ILE A 112 -4.13 -24.94 2.26
C ILE A 112 -4.37 -25.31 0.80
N VAL A 113 -3.49 -26.15 0.25
CA VAL A 113 -3.70 -26.75 -1.07
C VAL A 113 -4.59 -27.97 -0.88
N LYS A 114 -5.78 -27.94 -1.48
CA LYS A 114 -6.66 -29.13 -1.58
C LYS A 114 -6.09 -30.11 -2.57
#